data_AF-A0A6L7WX67-F1
#
_entry.id   AF-A0A6L7WX67-F1
#
_cell.length_a   1.000
_cell.length_b   1.000
_cell.length_c   1.000
_cell.angle_alpha   90.00
_cell.angle_beta   90.00
_cell.angle_gamma   90.00
#
_symmetry.space_group_name_H-M   'P 1'
#
loop_
_entity.id
_entity.type
_entity.pdbx_description
1 polymer ?
#
loop_
_entity_poly.entity_id
_entity_poly.type
_entity_poly.pdbx_seq_one_letter_code
_entity_poly.pdbx_strand_id
1 'polypeptide(L)'
;MIDRTLPDEPDFCFVPAYDVETELQQIRIVFAGMPGHVPTALVALDLDDALSLCDRLNRRLGHDRAAWTAMAAESMRDEDGSGGRPLN
;
A
#
# COMPACT_ATOMS: atom_id res chain seq x y z
N MET A 1 5.52 -8.28 -22.46
CA MET A 1 4.88 -7.84 -21.21
C MET A 1 4.81 -9.07 -20.33
N ILE A 2 5.44 -9.04 -19.16
CA ILE A 2 5.23 -10.10 -18.18
C ILE A 2 3.85 -9.80 -17.60
N ASP A 3 2.88 -10.65 -17.94
CA ASP A 3 1.57 -10.66 -17.32
C ASP A 3 1.78 -11.04 -15.84
N ARG A 4 1.93 -10.04 -14.97
CA ARG A 4 2.01 -10.26 -13.52
C ARG A 4 0.59 -10.48 -13.02
N THR A 5 0.09 -11.69 -13.21
CA THR A 5 -1.09 -12.18 -12.49
C THR A 5 -0.78 -12.21 -11.00
N LEU A 6 -1.76 -11.82 -10.18
CA LEU A 6 -1.67 -12.02 -8.74
C LEU A 6 -1.46 -13.51 -8.47
N PRO A 7 -0.52 -13.89 -7.59
CA PRO A 7 -0.37 -15.28 -7.18
C PRO A 7 -1.66 -15.78 -6.52
N ASP A 8 -1.89 -17.10 -6.51
CA ASP A 8 -3.09 -17.70 -5.91
C ASP A 8 -3.28 -17.34 -4.42
N GLU A 9 -2.18 -17.13 -3.70
CA GLU A 9 -2.15 -16.69 -2.30
C GLU A 9 -1.20 -15.48 -2.16
N PRO A 10 -1.68 -14.26 -2.48
CA PRO A 10 -0.86 -13.07 -2.39
C PRO A 10 -0.72 -12.62 -0.94
N ASP A 11 0.49 -12.26 -0.53
CA ASP A 11 0.74 -11.57 0.72
C ASP A 11 0.49 -10.06 0.52
N PHE A 12 -0.42 -9.49 1.30
CA PHE A 12 -0.88 -8.11 1.13
C PHE A 12 -1.11 -7.42 2.46
N CYS A 13 -1.04 -6.09 2.47
CA CYS A 13 -1.38 -5.30 3.64
C CYS A 13 -2.15 -4.03 3.29
N PHE A 14 -2.83 -3.49 4.29
CA PHE A 14 -3.54 -2.23 4.21
C PHE A 14 -2.63 -1.08 4.64
N VAL A 15 -2.55 -0.04 3.83
CA VAL A 15 -1.71 1.12 4.08
C VAL A 15 -2.52 2.40 3.98
N PRO A 16 -2.26 3.39 4.85
CA PRO A 16 -2.85 4.70 4.71
C PRO A 16 -2.14 5.45 3.57
N ALA A 17 -2.92 6.16 2.77
CA ALA A 17 -2.43 7.00 1.68
C ALA A 17 -3.23 8.29 1.64
N TYR A 18 -2.53 9.41 1.55
CA TYR A 18 -3.17 10.70 1.39
C TYR A 18 -3.46 10.96 -0.08
N ASP A 19 -4.73 11.20 -0.39
CA ASP A 19 -5.16 11.56 -1.73
C ASP A 19 -5.20 13.09 -1.85
N VAL A 20 -4.32 13.65 -2.67
CA VAL A 20 -4.15 15.10 -2.81
C VAL A 20 -5.28 15.77 -3.59
N GLU A 21 -6.01 15.02 -4.41
CA GLU A 21 -7.11 15.56 -5.22
C GLU A 21 -8.40 15.68 -4.39
N THR A 22 -8.63 14.72 -3.51
CA THR A 22 -9.81 14.68 -2.63
C THR A 22 -9.54 15.24 -1.23
N GLU A 23 -8.28 15.46 -0.87
CA GLU A 23 -7.82 15.91 0.46
C GLU A 23 -8.21 14.95 1.59
N LEU A 24 -8.27 13.65 1.29
CA LEU A 24 -8.75 12.61 2.20
C LEU A 24 -7.68 11.56 2.49
N GLN A 25 -7.75 10.98 3.69
CA GLN A 25 -6.95 9.81 4.05
C GLN A 25 -7.64 8.56 3.51
N GLN A 26 -7.12 7.98 2.44
CA GLN A 26 -7.63 6.73 1.88
C GLN A 26 -6.85 5.54 2.43
N ILE A 27 -7.50 4.38 2.49
CA ILE A 27 -6.82 3.12 2.73
C ILE A 27 -6.60 2.42 1.40
N ARG A 28 -5.39 1.95 1.15
CA ARG A 28 -5.00 1.22 -0.05
C ARG A 28 -4.51 -0.16 0.33
N ILE A 29 -4.62 -1.11 -0.60
CA ILE A 29 -4.02 -2.44 -0.46
C ILE A 29 -2.74 -2.48 -1.29
N VAL A 30 -1.65 -2.92 -0.68
CA VAL A 30 -0.38 -3.17 -1.38
C VAL A 30 -0.04 -4.65 -1.29
N PHE A 31 0.70 -5.14 -2.28
CA PHE A 31 1.13 -6.53 -2.36
C PHE A 31 2.63 -6.62 -2.15
N ALA A 32 3.08 -7.59 -1.34
CA ALA A 32 4.49 -7.81 -1.12
C ALA A 32 5.20 -8.14 -2.44
N GLY A 33 6.31 -7.43 -2.72
CA GLY A 33 7.11 -7.65 -3.94
C GLY A 33 6.44 -7.24 -5.26
N MET A 34 5.32 -6.52 -5.21
CA MET A 34 4.67 -5.94 -6.40
C MET A 34 4.52 -4.42 -6.28
N PRO A 35 4.90 -3.67 -7.33
CA PRO A 35 4.65 -2.24 -7.40
C PRO A 35 3.16 -1.96 -7.56
N GLY A 36 2.75 -0.83 -7.00
CA GLY A 36 1.39 -0.32 -7.12
C GLY A 36 0.47 -0.76 -5.97
N HIS A 37 -0.78 -0.35 -6.10
CA HIS A 37 -1.77 -0.49 -5.05
C HIS A 37 -3.17 -0.68 -5.62
N VAL A 38 -4.05 -1.28 -4.83
CA VAL A 38 -5.48 -1.37 -5.13
C VAL A 38 -6.22 -0.33 -4.28
N PRO A 39 -6.97 0.60 -4.90
CA PRO A 39 -7.79 1.54 -4.16
C PRO A 39 -8.90 0.80 -3.43
N THR A 40 -9.26 1.29 -2.24
CA THR A 40 -10.44 0.80 -1.51
C THR A 40 -11.49 1.90 -1.41
N ALA A 41 -12.71 1.54 -1.04
CA ALA A 41 -13.75 2.51 -0.69
C ALA A 41 -13.59 3.06 0.75
N LEU A 42 -12.54 2.65 1.48
CA LEU A 42 -12.32 3.06 2.86
C LEU A 42 -11.58 4.40 2.89
N VAL A 43 -12.20 5.35 3.57
CA VAL A 43 -11.66 6.67 3.83
C VAL A 43 -11.69 6.91 5.34
N ALA A 44 -10.58 7.38 5.88
CA ALA A 44 -10.42 7.80 7.26
C ALA A 44 -10.56 9.32 7.38
N LEU A 45 -10.99 9.78 8.55
CA LEU A 45 -11.20 11.20 8.82
C LEU A 45 -9.88 11.97 8.94
N ASP A 46 -8.87 11.31 9.52
CA ASP A 46 -7.55 11.84 9.75
C ASP A 46 -6.50 10.72 9.76
N LEU A 47 -5.22 11.10 9.85
CA LEU A 47 -4.12 10.17 9.76
C LEU A 47 -4.10 9.19 10.94
N ASP A 48 -4.44 9.60 12.16
CA ASP A 48 -4.43 8.71 13.32
C ASP A 48 -5.51 7.63 13.20
N ASP A 49 -6.70 8.02 12.74
CA ASP A 49 -7.78 7.08 12.43
C ASP A 49 -7.36 6.09 11.33
N ALA A 50 -6.71 6.59 10.26
CA ALA A 50 -6.19 5.76 9.19
C ALA A 50 -5.15 4.74 9.69
N LEU A 51 -4.21 5.18 10.53
CA LEU A 51 -3.18 4.33 11.11
C LEU A 51 -3.78 3.28 12.06
N SER A 52 -4.77 3.66 12.88
CA SER A 52 -5.49 2.75 13.77
C SER A 52 -6.29 1.70 13.01
N LEU A 53 -6.94 2.10 11.90
CA LEU A 53 -7.69 1.19 11.05
C LEU A 53 -6.76 0.20 10.36
N CYS A 54 -5.67 0.67 9.76
CA CYS A 54 -4.63 -0.18 9.18
C CYS A 54 -4.06 -1.18 10.20
N ASP A 55 -3.75 -0.74 11.41
CA ASP A 55 -3.26 -1.64 12.47
C ASP A 55 -4.25 -2.76 12.77
N ARG A 56 -5.54 -2.44 12.92
CA ARG A 56 -6.59 -3.42 13.18
C ARG A 56 -6.76 -4.41 12.03
N LEU A 57 -6.77 -3.93 10.78
CA LEU A 57 -6.94 -4.76 9.59
C LEU A 57 -5.72 -5.68 9.39
N ASN A 58 -4.51 -5.14 9.47
CA ASN A 58 -3.28 -5.91 9.29
C ASN A 58 -3.05 -6.92 10.42
N ARG A 59 -3.43 -6.58 11.66
CA ARG A 59 -3.37 -7.54 12.76
C ARG A 59 -4.30 -8.73 12.56
N ARG A 60 -5.44 -8.55 11.87
CA ARG A 60 -6.33 -9.66 11.48
C ARG A 60 -5.73 -10.54 10.40
N LEU A 61 -4.86 -9.99 9.56
CA LEU A 61 -4.05 -10.73 8.58
C LEU A 61 -2.81 -11.38 9.22
N GLY A 62 -2.51 -11.10 10.49
CA GLY A 62 -1.35 -11.64 11.20
C GLY A 62 -0.09 -10.78 11.11
N HIS A 63 -0.17 -9.59 10.52
CA HIS A 63 0.95 -8.66 10.46
C HIS A 63 0.92 -7.67 11.64
N ASP A 64 2.03 -7.56 12.35
CA ASP A 64 2.25 -6.47 13.30
C ASP A 64 2.58 -5.16 12.57
N ARG A 65 2.58 -4.05 13.32
CA ARG A 65 2.93 -2.72 12.81
C ARG A 65 4.25 -2.70 12.04
N ALA A 66 5.31 -3.30 12.57
CA ALA A 66 6.61 -3.33 11.91
C ALA A 66 6.56 -4.15 10.62
N ALA A 67 5.90 -5.32 10.66
CA ALA A 67 5.76 -6.20 9.51
C ALA A 67 5.05 -5.52 8.32
N TRP A 68 3.86 -4.93 8.53
CA TRP A 68 3.16 -4.30 7.41
C TRP A 68 3.81 -3.01 6.93
N THR A 69 4.47 -2.27 7.82
CA THR A 69 5.23 -1.06 7.44
C THR A 69 6.42 -1.42 6.54
N ALA A 70 7.09 -2.55 6.79
CA ALA A 70 8.16 -3.04 5.93
C ALA A 70 7.63 -3.38 4.53
N MET A 71 6.51 -4.11 4.45
CA MET A 71 5.89 -4.45 3.16
C MET A 71 5.43 -3.22 2.38
N ALA A 72 4.84 -2.24 3.08
CA ALA A 72 4.47 -0.96 2.48
C ALA A 72 5.68 -0.23 1.89
N ALA A 73 6.79 -0.19 2.64
CA ALA A 73 8.02 0.46 2.19
C ALA A 73 8.65 -0.26 0.99
N GLU A 74 8.57 -1.59 0.91
CA GLU A 74 9.04 -2.35 -0.25
C GLU A 74 8.20 -2.07 -1.50
N SER A 75 6.87 -2.04 -1.36
CA SER A 75 5.97 -1.73 -2.48
C SER A 75 6.15 -0.28 -2.99
N MET A 76 6.37 0.68 -2.10
CA MET A 76 6.59 2.09 -2.45
C MET A 76 7.98 2.38 -3.05
N ARG A 77 9.04 1.66 -2.65
CA ARG A 77 10.38 1.82 -3.25
C ARG A 77 10.42 1.42 -4.72
N ASP A 78 9.56 0.49 -5.13
CA ASP A 78 9.49 0.04 -6.51
C ASP A 78 8.76 1.07 -7.40
N GLU A 79 7.85 1.87 -6.84
CA GLU A 79 7.23 3.03 -7.54
C GLU A 79 8.24 4.17 -7.77
N ASP A 80 9.16 4.43 -6.84
CA ASP A 80 10.21 5.45 -6.96
C ASP A 80 11.42 4.97 -7.81
N GLY A 81 11.57 3.65 -7.95
CA GLY A 81 12.62 2.99 -8.74
C GLY A 81 12.38 2.91 -10.26
N SER A 82 11.18 3.27 -10.74
CA SER A 82 10.93 3.43 -12.18
C SER A 82 11.40 4.81 -12.63
N GLY A 83 12.72 4.94 -12.72
CA GLY A 83 13.42 6.15 -13.10
C GLY A 83 12.85 6.84 -14.34
N GLY A 84 12.74 8.16 -14.21
CA GLY A 84 13.04 9.03 -15.33
C GLY A 84 14.32 8.53 -15.99
N ARG A 85 14.19 8.02 -17.21
CA ARG A 85 15.34 7.91 -18.09
C ARG A 85 15.84 9.35 -18.31
N PRO A 86 17.13 9.67 -18.09
CA PRO A 86 17.66 10.87 -18.72
C PRO A 86 17.50 10.68 -20.22
N LEU A 87 16.70 11.55 -20.84
CA LEU A 87 16.63 11.69 -22.29
C LEU A 87 18.02 12.13 -22.74
N ASN A 88 18.79 11.21 -23.32
CA ASN A 88 19.97 11.52 -24.11
C ASN A 88 19.92 10.70 -25.40
#